data_AF-A0A2V6W6T1-F1
#
_entry.id   AF-A0A2V6W6T1-F1
#
_cell.length_a   1.000
_cell.length_b   1.000
_cell.length_c   1.000
_cell.angle_alpha   90.00
_cell.angle_beta   90.00
_cell.angle_gamma   90.00
#
_symmetry.space_group_name_H-M   'P 1'
#
loop_
_entity.id
_entity.type
_entity.pdbx_description
1 polymer ?
#
loop_
_entity_poly.entity_id
_entity_poly.type
_entity_poly.pdbx_seq_one_letter_code
_entity_poly.pdbx_strand_id
1 'polypeptide(L)'
;MKAQVVIAILLVLALAAPALAFNCPVVIKQAEDLIRKAEGTKTNADSKPLIDEAKKLVGEAKTHHESAKTKKDHADAIRKAKTASAYAEEAITLATP
;
A
#
# COMPACT_ATOMS: atom_id res chain seq x y z
N MET A 1 -1.04 -35.24 11.73
CA MET A 1 -1.39 -34.43 10.53
C MET A 1 -1.74 -32.98 10.86
N LYS A 2 -2.74 -32.66 11.71
CA LYS A 2 -3.17 -31.25 11.94
C LYS A 2 -2.05 -30.31 12.45
N ALA A 3 -1.27 -30.75 13.43
CA ALA A 3 -0.17 -29.93 13.99
C ALA A 3 0.97 -29.70 12.98
N GLN A 4 1.29 -30.70 12.15
CA GLN A 4 2.34 -30.59 11.14
C GLN A 4 1.96 -29.62 10.01
N VAL A 5 0.67 -29.58 9.63
CA VAL A 5 0.15 -28.60 8.67
C VAL A 5 0.20 -27.18 9.24
N VAL A 6 -0.16 -27.00 10.51
CA VAL A 6 -0.07 -25.68 11.17
C VAL A 6 1.38 -25.21 11.29
N ILE A 7 2.31 -26.09 11.67
CA ILE A 7 3.74 -25.78 11.76
C ILE A 7 4.32 -25.45 10.38
N ALA A 8 3.94 -26.18 9.34
CA ALA A 8 4.37 -25.90 7.97
C ALA A 8 3.86 -24.53 7.48
N ILE A 9 2.59 -24.19 7.76
CA ILE A 9 2.02 -22.87 7.41
C ILE A 9 2.74 -21.74 8.15
N LEU A 10 3.03 -21.92 9.44
CA LEU A 10 3.77 -20.93 10.23
C LEU A 10 5.21 -20.75 9.74
N LEU A 11 5.88 -21.83 9.32
CA LEU A 11 7.22 -21.76 8.72
C LEU A 11 7.20 -21.03 7.37
N VAL A 12 6.20 -21.29 6.52
CA VAL A 12 6.04 -20.58 5.23
C VAL A 12 5.78 -19.09 5.45
N LEU A 13 4.93 -18.73 6.42
CA LEU A 13 4.68 -17.34 6.80
C LEU A 13 5.93 -16.64 7.37
N ALA A 14 6.73 -17.34 8.18
CA ALA A 14 7.96 -16.81 8.74
C ALA A 14 9.06 -16.57 7.68
N LEU A 15 9.12 -17.43 6.65
CA LEU A 15 10.07 -17.31 5.54
C LEU A 15 9.66 -16.24 4.50
N ALA A 16 8.43 -15.72 4.55
CA ALA A 16 7.97 -14.62 3.70
C ALA A 16 8.39 -13.23 4.22
N ALA A 17 8.80 -13.10 5.48
CA ALA A 17 9.20 -11.82 6.07
C ALA A 17 10.37 -11.10 5.34
N PRO A 18 11.42 -11.77 4.83
CA PRO A 18 12.50 -11.13 4.08
C PRO A 18 12.08 -10.61 2.70
N ALA A 19 10.99 -11.16 2.13
CA ALA A 19 10.43 -10.71 0.85
C ALA A 19 9.66 -9.38 0.97
N LEU A 20 9.40 -8.89 2.19
CA LEU A 20 8.72 -7.62 2.43
C LEU A 20 9.62 -6.38 2.19
N ALA A 21 10.94 -6.57 2.05
CA ALA A 21 11.89 -5.46 1.87
C ALA A 21 12.10 -5.03 0.41
N PHE A 22 11.67 -5.82 -0.59
CA PHE A 22 11.91 -5.57 -2.03
C PHE A 22 10.64 -5.51 -2.87
N ASN A 23 9.49 -5.24 -2.24
CA ASN A 23 8.20 -5.23 -2.93
C ASN A 23 7.72 -3.81 -3.29
N CYS A 24 8.61 -2.82 -3.43
CA CYS A 24 8.22 -1.44 -3.76
C CYS A 24 7.21 -1.37 -4.93
N PRO A 25 7.43 -2.07 -6.07
CA PRO A 25 6.48 -2.03 -7.18
C PRO A 25 5.10 -2.58 -6.80
N VAL A 26 5.05 -3.68 -6.03
CA VAL A 26 3.79 -4.29 -5.60
C VAL A 26 3.04 -3.38 -4.63
N VAL A 27 3.73 -2.80 -3.65
CA VAL A 27 3.09 -1.91 -2.66
C VAL A 27 2.60 -0.62 -3.32
N ILE A 28 3.38 -0.05 -4.24
CA ILE A 28 2.95 1.11 -5.04
C ILE A 28 1.72 0.74 -5.88
N LYS A 29 1.74 -0.43 -6.55
CA LYS A 29 0.62 -0.89 -7.36
C LYS A 29 -0.65 -1.11 -6.52
N GLN A 30 -0.52 -1.69 -5.33
CA GLN A 30 -1.62 -1.87 -4.38
C GLN A 30 -2.23 -0.53 -3.96
N ALA A 31 -1.39 0.48 -3.71
CA ALA A 31 -1.87 1.85 -3.43
C ALA A 31 -2.61 2.44 -4.64
N GLU A 32 -2.07 2.30 -5.86
CA GLU A 32 -2.75 2.75 -7.09
C GLU A 32 -4.12 2.06 -7.28
N ASP A 33 -4.22 0.77 -6.99
CA ASP A 33 -5.50 0.03 -7.10
C ASP A 33 -6.51 0.47 -6.05
N LEU A 34 -6.08 0.72 -4.80
CA LEU A 34 -6.95 1.26 -3.76
C LEU A 34 -7.43 2.68 -4.09
N ILE A 35 -6.56 3.54 -4.64
CA ILE A 35 -6.93 4.87 -5.11
C ILE A 35 -7.98 4.77 -6.21
N ARG A 36 -7.78 3.91 -7.21
CA ARG A 36 -8.78 3.69 -8.28
C ARG A 36 -10.11 3.19 -7.73
N LYS A 37 -10.08 2.31 -6.73
CA LYS A 37 -11.28 1.85 -6.04
C LYS A 37 -11.98 3.02 -5.33
N ALA A 38 -11.23 3.87 -4.63
CA ALA A 38 -11.76 5.06 -3.96
C ALA A 38 -12.40 6.05 -4.96
N GLU A 39 -11.74 6.30 -6.10
CA GLU A 39 -12.28 7.13 -7.19
C GLU A 39 -13.58 6.56 -7.78
N GLY A 40 -13.73 5.23 -7.78
CA GLY A 40 -14.95 4.55 -8.23
C GLY A 40 -16.10 4.54 -7.21
N THR A 41 -15.87 4.98 -5.97
CA THR A 41 -16.96 5.17 -4.98
C THR A 41 -17.70 6.49 -5.21
N LYS A 42 -18.88 6.65 -4.61
CA LYS A 42 -19.59 7.94 -4.64
C LYS A 42 -18.88 8.94 -3.73
N THR A 43 -17.84 9.59 -4.26
CA THR A 43 -17.03 10.55 -3.52
C THR A 43 -17.86 11.72 -2.99
N ASN A 44 -17.51 12.21 -1.80
CA ASN A 44 -18.14 13.36 -1.16
C ASN A 44 -17.08 14.40 -0.71
N ALA A 45 -17.51 15.42 0.03
CA ALA A 45 -16.64 16.50 0.49
C ALA A 45 -15.51 16.01 1.41
N ASP A 46 -15.75 14.95 2.18
CA ASP A 46 -14.79 14.40 3.15
C ASP A 46 -13.83 13.41 2.50
N SER A 47 -14.31 12.62 1.52
CA SER A 47 -13.50 11.60 0.85
C SER A 47 -12.59 12.18 -0.24
N LYS A 48 -12.98 13.29 -0.89
CA LYS A 48 -12.24 13.85 -2.04
C LYS A 48 -10.83 14.33 -1.68
N PRO A 49 -10.61 15.11 -0.60
CA PRO A 49 -9.26 15.54 -0.19
C PRO A 49 -8.32 14.36 0.13
N LEU A 50 -8.87 13.28 0.68
CA LEU A 50 -8.10 12.07 1.01
C LEU A 50 -7.63 11.35 -0.27
N ILE A 51 -8.49 11.27 -1.30
CA ILE A 51 -8.10 10.71 -2.61
C ILE A 51 -7.00 11.56 -3.26
N ASP A 52 -7.10 12.89 -3.18
CA ASP A 52 -6.10 13.79 -3.75
C ASP A 52 -4.74 13.66 -3.04
N GLU A 53 -4.72 13.55 -1.70
CA GLU A 53 -3.47 13.31 -0.95
C GLU A 53 -2.90 11.90 -1.23
N ALA A 54 -3.76 10.88 -1.34
CA ALA A 54 -3.33 9.53 -1.72
C ALA A 54 -2.63 9.53 -3.10
N LYS A 55 -3.19 10.26 -4.08
CA LYS A 55 -2.60 10.40 -5.43
C LYS A 55 -1.26 11.11 -5.42
N LYS A 56 -1.13 12.17 -4.62
CA LYS A 56 0.14 12.86 -4.43
C LYS A 56 1.20 11.92 -3.85
N LEU A 57 0.88 11.22 -2.76
CA LEU A 57 1.82 10.32 -2.09
C LEU A 57 2.22 9.12 -2.94
N VAL A 58 1.31 8.53 -3.75
CA VAL A 58 1.69 7.45 -4.66
C VAL A 58 2.57 7.96 -5.81
N GLY A 59 2.36 9.20 -6.26
CA GLY A 59 3.27 9.87 -7.20
C GLY A 59 4.67 10.05 -6.62
N GLU A 60 4.77 10.58 -5.40
CA GLU A 60 6.05 10.71 -4.69
C GLU A 60 6.72 9.34 -4.45
N ALA A 61 5.94 8.31 -4.12
CA ALA A 61 6.46 6.96 -3.93
C ALA A 61 7.09 6.40 -5.21
N LYS A 62 6.50 6.65 -6.38
CA LYS A 62 7.04 6.26 -7.68
C LYS A 62 8.35 6.98 -7.98
N THR A 63 8.37 8.31 -7.84
CA THR A 63 9.59 9.10 -8.04
C THR A 63 10.71 8.67 -7.09
N HIS A 64 10.39 8.40 -5.82
CA HIS A 64 11.36 7.90 -4.85
C HIS A 64 11.86 6.49 -5.20
N HIS A 65 11.00 5.62 -5.73
CA HIS A 65 11.40 4.29 -6.18
C HIS A 65 12.34 4.36 -7.39
N GLU A 66 12.03 5.19 -8.38
CA GLU A 66 12.83 5.35 -9.61
C GLU A 66 14.21 5.94 -9.33
N SER A 67 14.32 6.83 -8.33
CA SER A 67 15.58 7.49 -7.95
C SER A 67 16.32 6.83 -6.77
N ALA A 68 15.80 5.72 -6.24
CA ALA A 68 16.36 5.04 -5.08
C ALA A 68 17.75 4.45 -5.35
N LYS A 69 18.69 4.69 -4.44
CA LYS A 69 20.06 4.15 -4.50
C LYS A 69 20.38 3.23 -3.33
N THR A 70 19.62 3.36 -2.25
CA THR A 70 19.83 2.66 -0.99
C THR A 70 18.56 1.95 -0.53
N LYS A 71 18.70 0.99 0.37
CA LYS A 71 17.56 0.33 1.02
C LYS A 71 16.66 1.31 1.77
N LYS A 72 17.23 2.40 2.30
CA LYS A 72 16.47 3.46 2.98
C LYS A 72 15.54 4.18 1.98
N ASP A 73 16.02 4.50 0.78
CA ASP A 73 15.23 5.18 -0.24
C ASP A 73 14.02 4.32 -0.66
N HIS A 74 14.24 3.01 -0.84
CA HIS A 74 13.17 2.04 -1.07
C HIS A 74 12.18 1.95 0.09
N ALA A 75 12.66 1.98 1.34
CA ALA A 75 11.79 2.00 2.52
C ALA A 75 10.95 3.29 2.60
N ASP A 76 11.49 4.43 2.16
CA ASP A 76 10.78 5.70 2.11
C ASP A 76 9.70 5.70 1.01
N ALA A 77 9.99 5.10 -0.16
CA ALA A 77 8.99 4.87 -1.20
C ALA A 77 7.85 3.97 -0.70
N ILE A 78 8.18 2.85 -0.02
CA ILE A 78 7.19 1.95 0.57
C ILE A 78 6.35 2.68 1.62
N ARG A 79 6.95 3.51 2.48
CA ARG A 79 6.22 4.25 3.50
C ARG A 79 5.20 5.19 2.86
N LYS A 80 5.60 5.95 1.84
CA LYS A 80 4.70 6.82 1.08
C LYS A 80 3.55 6.05 0.44
N ALA A 81 3.84 4.92 -0.21
CA ALA A 81 2.80 4.08 -0.82
C ALA A 81 1.82 3.53 0.22
N LYS A 82 2.29 3.08 1.38
CA LYS A 82 1.40 2.62 2.47
C LYS A 82 0.55 3.76 3.04
N THR A 83 1.10 4.96 3.19
CA THR A 83 0.33 6.13 3.61
C THR A 83 -0.73 6.49 2.56
N ALA A 84 -0.41 6.40 1.27
CA ALA A 84 -1.38 6.57 0.19
C ALA A 84 -2.53 5.55 0.27
N SER A 85 -2.21 4.27 0.53
CA SER A 85 -3.24 3.23 0.75
C SER A 85 -4.16 3.59 1.92
N ALA A 86 -3.61 4.06 3.04
CA ALA A 86 -4.40 4.43 4.22
C ALA A 86 -5.39 5.57 3.91
N TYR A 87 -4.94 6.62 3.21
CA TYR A 87 -5.83 7.70 2.76
C TYR A 87 -6.92 7.21 1.80
N ALA A 88 -6.59 6.29 0.87
CA ALA A 88 -7.58 5.72 -0.03
C ALA A 88 -8.60 4.83 0.68
N GLU A 89 -8.17 4.04 1.68
CA GLU A 89 -9.05 3.22 2.52
C GLU A 89 -9.99 4.09 3.37
N GLU A 90 -9.46 5.17 3.96
CA GLU A 90 -10.26 6.16 4.68
C GLU A 90 -11.29 6.82 3.75
N ALA A 91 -10.87 7.21 2.54
CA ALA A 91 -11.78 7.78 1.55
C ALA A 91 -12.93 6.84 1.18
N ILE A 92 -12.66 5.55 0.98
CA ILE A 92 -13.69 4.53 0.72
C ILE A 92 -14.66 4.42 1.90
N THR A 93 -14.12 4.46 3.12
CA THR A 93 -14.91 4.38 4.36
C THR A 93 -15.85 5.58 4.47
N LEU A 94 -15.33 6.80 4.25
CA LEU A 94 -16.11 8.04 4.35
C LEU A 94 -17.04 8.28 3.16
N ALA A 95 -16.77 7.68 1.99
CA ALA A 95 -17.66 7.74 0.83
C ALA A 95 -18.94 6.90 1.01
N THR A 96 -18.94 5.96 1.96
CA THR A 96 -20.12 5.17 2.30
C THR A 96 -20.97 5.94 3.32
N PRO A 97 -22.25 6.24 3.01
CA PRO A 97 -23.14 6.97 3.92
C PRO A 97 -23.50 6.19 5.19
#